data_AF-A0A7E6FNP7-F1
#
_entry.id   AF-A0A7E6FNP7-F1
#
_cell.length_a   1.000
_cell.length_b   1.000
_cell.length_c   1.000
_cell.angle_alpha   90.00
_cell.angle_beta   90.00
_cell.angle_gamma   90.00
#
_symmetry.space_group_name_H-M   'P 1'
#
loop_
_entity.id
_entity.type
_entity.pdbx_description
1 polymer ?
#
loop_
_entity_poly.entity_id
_entity_poly.type
_entity_poly.pdbx_seq_one_letter_code
_entity_poly.pdbx_strand_id
1 'polypeptide(L)'
;MNRTNIGNMLKLFMVLLMSLMLTIEAKGGEANFKTEMQPQKAISGKCLNYIEKLDCNFYNCLEERFPCGPTGFSLGASLIYCKRSEGFKSHLSMEARQNYVTLRHCLLMSAEIVYKLNSTTCANIAKKLYDAYVPCFYESNICKIGWENRDVYHDVFNIK
;
A
#
# COMPACT_ATOMS: atom_id res chain seq x y z
N MET A 1 32.64 16.82 52.14
CA MET A 1 31.75 17.29 51.05
C MET A 1 30.33 16.89 51.37
N ASN A 2 29.45 17.85 51.64
CA ASN A 2 28.09 17.64 52.14
C ASN A 2 27.15 17.07 51.07
N ARG A 3 26.40 16.01 51.41
CA ARG A 3 25.38 15.34 50.56
C ARG A 3 24.33 16.31 49.99
N THR A 4 24.10 17.45 50.64
CA THR A 4 23.13 18.47 50.24
C THR A 4 23.51 19.18 48.92
N ASN A 5 24.80 19.31 48.60
CA ASN A 5 25.25 19.97 47.37
C ASN A 5 25.09 19.08 46.13
N ILE A 6 25.21 17.77 46.28
CA ILE A 6 25.06 16.82 45.16
C ILE A 6 23.59 16.73 44.73
N GLY A 7 22.65 16.75 45.68
CA GLY A 7 21.21 16.73 45.38
C GLY A 7 20.72 17.98 44.64
N ASN A 8 21.24 19.14 45.01
CA ASN A 8 20.90 20.40 44.33
C ASN A 8 21.55 20.48 42.94
N MET A 9 22.77 19.96 42.78
CA MET A 9 23.43 19.87 41.49
C MET A 9 22.69 18.92 40.54
N LEU A 10 22.20 17.78 41.03
CA LEU A 10 21.44 16.81 40.23
C LEU A 10 20.08 17.38 39.81
N LYS A 11 19.39 18.12 40.70
CA LYS A 11 18.14 18.83 40.36
C LYS A 11 18.36 19.91 39.30
N LEU A 12 19.43 20.69 39.42
CA LEU A 12 19.78 21.70 38.43
C LEU A 12 20.11 21.05 37.07
N PHE A 13 20.82 19.91 37.08
CA PHE A 13 21.14 19.15 35.88
C PHE A 13 19.89 18.56 35.21
N MET A 14 18.93 18.04 36.00
CA MET A 14 17.65 17.56 35.46
C MET A 14 16.77 18.68 34.90
N VAL A 15 16.71 19.85 35.55
CA VAL A 15 15.98 21.01 35.02
C VAL A 15 16.62 21.51 33.73
N LEU A 16 17.95 21.60 33.66
CA LEU A 16 18.66 21.96 32.43
C LEU A 16 18.45 20.93 31.32
N LEU A 17 18.47 19.63 31.62
CA LEU A 17 18.15 18.57 30.66
C LEU A 17 16.70 18.65 30.15
N MET A 18 15.74 18.90 31.02
CA MET A 18 14.33 19.08 30.62
C MET A 18 14.12 20.37 29.80
N SER A 19 14.82 21.46 30.12
CA SER A 19 14.81 22.69 29.31
C SER A 19 15.50 22.51 27.95
N LEU A 20 16.55 21.67 27.88
CA LEU A 20 17.20 21.31 26.63
C LEU A 20 16.29 20.44 25.74
N MET A 21 15.50 19.54 26.34
CA MET A 21 14.51 18.73 25.62
C MET A 21 13.34 19.58 25.09
N LEU A 22 12.94 20.65 25.78
CA LEU A 22 11.88 21.56 25.33
C LEU A 22 12.31 22.54 24.21
N THR A 23 13.59 22.58 23.83
CA THR A 23 14.10 23.45 22.77
C THR A 23 14.50 22.72 21.48
N ILE A 24 14.30 21.40 21.42
CA ILE A 24 14.58 20.58 20.22
C ILE A 24 13.38 20.51 19.24
N GLU A 25 12.24 21.12 19.53
CA GLU A 25 11.10 21.19 18.59
C GLU A 25 10.97 22.50 17.81
N ALA A 26 12.08 23.18 17.51
CA ALA A 26 12.06 24.33 16.61
C ALA A 26 13.32 24.45 15.76
N LYS A 27 13.58 23.47 14.88
CA LYS A 27 14.28 23.62 13.59
C LYS A 27 14.39 22.27 12.88
N GLY A 28 13.34 21.92 12.16
CA GLY A 28 13.33 20.74 11.29
C GLY A 28 12.18 20.80 10.31
N GLY A 29 12.39 21.54 9.21
CA GLY A 29 11.65 21.44 7.95
C GLY A 29 10.12 21.44 8.01
N GLU A 30 9.52 22.53 7.52
CA GLU A 30 8.19 22.45 6.90
C GLU A 30 8.24 21.49 5.71
N ALA A 31 8.03 20.19 5.95
CA ALA A 31 7.74 19.22 4.91
C ALA A 31 6.99 18.05 5.53
N ASN A 32 5.66 18.14 5.50
CA ASN A 32 4.76 17.17 4.83
C ASN A 32 3.31 17.47 5.26
N PHE A 33 2.79 18.62 4.83
CA PHE A 33 1.34 18.74 4.71
C PHE A 33 0.90 17.66 3.73
N LYS A 34 -0.02 16.80 4.15
CA LYS A 34 -0.69 15.79 3.31
C LYS A 34 -1.44 16.51 2.20
N THR A 35 -0.73 16.99 1.17
CA THR A 35 -1.36 17.76 0.11
C THR A 35 -2.18 16.80 -0.71
N GLU A 36 -3.49 16.99 -0.66
CA GLU A 36 -4.44 16.26 -1.47
C GLU A 36 -4.13 16.50 -2.96
N MET A 37 -3.85 15.43 -3.67
CA MET A 37 -3.58 15.42 -5.10
C MET A 37 -4.90 15.46 -5.86
N GLN A 38 -4.96 16.35 -6.84
CA GLN A 38 -6.01 16.36 -7.85
C GLN A 38 -5.66 15.41 -9.00
N PRO A 39 -6.64 14.87 -9.72
CA PRO A 39 -6.40 13.97 -10.83
C PRO A 39 -5.72 14.69 -12.00
N GLN A 40 -4.63 14.13 -12.52
CA GLN A 40 -3.90 14.66 -13.68
C GLN A 40 -4.52 14.28 -15.03
N LYS A 41 -5.31 13.20 -15.06
CA LYS A 41 -6.05 12.75 -16.24
C LYS A 41 -7.50 12.51 -15.89
N ALA A 42 -8.42 12.78 -16.82
CA ALA A 42 -9.83 12.42 -16.67
C ALA A 42 -10.04 10.91 -16.54
N ILE A 43 -11.21 10.51 -16.04
CA ILE A 43 -11.66 9.11 -16.09
C ILE A 43 -11.75 8.70 -17.56
N SER A 44 -11.13 7.57 -17.91
CA SER A 44 -11.06 7.07 -19.28
C SER A 44 -11.84 5.76 -19.43
N GLY A 45 -12.68 5.67 -20.45
CA GLY A 45 -13.37 4.41 -20.80
C GLY A 45 -12.40 3.28 -21.12
N LYS A 46 -11.22 3.58 -21.69
CA LYS A 46 -10.15 2.59 -21.89
C LYS A 46 -9.67 1.99 -20.58
N CYS A 47 -9.51 2.82 -19.55
CA CYS A 47 -9.08 2.37 -18.23
C CYS A 47 -10.16 1.53 -17.55
N LEU A 48 -11.43 1.93 -17.65
CA LEU A 48 -12.54 1.13 -17.12
C LEU A 48 -12.65 -0.24 -17.81
N ASN A 49 -12.43 -0.30 -19.12
CA ASN A 49 -12.38 -1.57 -19.87
C ASN A 49 -11.24 -2.51 -19.43
N TYR A 50 -10.15 -2.00 -18.84
CA TYR A 50 -9.14 -2.89 -18.24
C TYR A 50 -9.66 -3.61 -17.01
N ILE A 51 -10.55 -3.00 -16.22
CA ILE A 51 -11.19 -3.67 -15.08
C ILE A 51 -12.10 -4.79 -15.58
N GLU A 52 -12.95 -4.50 -16.57
CA GLU A 52 -13.86 -5.49 -17.17
C GLU A 52 -13.11 -6.72 -17.72
N LYS A 53 -11.91 -6.50 -18.27
CA LYS A 53 -11.04 -7.56 -18.81
C LYS A 53 -10.08 -8.18 -17.80
N LEU A 54 -10.11 -7.72 -16.55
CA LEU A 54 -9.18 -8.12 -15.50
C LEU A 54 -7.71 -7.92 -15.89
N ASP A 55 -7.42 -6.84 -16.62
CA ASP A 55 -6.11 -6.46 -17.14
C ASP A 55 -5.36 -5.59 -16.12
N CYS A 56 -4.16 -6.04 -15.75
CA CYS A 56 -3.28 -5.36 -14.81
C CYS A 56 -2.85 -3.95 -15.27
N ASN A 57 -2.98 -3.61 -16.56
CA ASN A 57 -2.70 -2.28 -17.09
C ASN A 57 -3.57 -1.18 -16.47
N PHE A 58 -4.67 -1.53 -15.78
CA PHE A 58 -5.44 -0.59 -15.00
C PHE A 58 -4.60 0.18 -13.97
N TYR A 59 -3.59 -0.46 -13.36
CA TYR A 59 -2.74 0.22 -12.38
C TYR A 59 -1.88 1.34 -13.00
N ASN A 60 -1.56 1.25 -14.30
CA ASN A 60 -0.95 2.37 -15.02
C ASN A 60 -1.93 3.54 -15.15
N CYS A 61 -3.22 3.27 -15.40
CA CYS A 61 -4.23 4.32 -15.42
C CYS A 61 -4.40 5.00 -14.06
N LEU A 62 -4.35 4.23 -12.97
CA LEU A 62 -4.41 4.77 -11.62
C LEU A 62 -3.22 5.68 -11.33
N GLU A 63 -2.02 5.24 -11.68
CA GLU A 63 -0.79 6.03 -11.56
C GLU A 63 -0.84 7.29 -12.43
N GLU A 64 -1.27 7.19 -13.69
CA GLU A 64 -1.37 8.33 -14.59
C GLU A 64 -2.38 9.38 -14.12
N ARG A 65 -3.43 8.96 -13.40
CA ARG A 65 -4.40 9.88 -12.81
C ARG A 65 -3.89 10.46 -11.50
N PHE A 66 -3.24 9.66 -10.65
CA PHE A 66 -2.70 10.08 -9.37
C PHE A 66 -1.23 9.61 -9.22
N PRO A 67 -0.25 10.37 -9.74
CA PRO A 67 1.13 9.90 -9.75
C PRO A 67 1.75 9.84 -8.35
N CYS A 68 2.22 8.66 -7.98
CA CYS A 68 2.91 8.36 -6.73
C CYS A 68 4.35 7.87 -6.95
N GLY A 69 4.78 7.76 -8.21
CA GLY A 69 6.09 7.33 -8.62
C GLY A 69 6.21 5.81 -8.77
N PRO A 70 7.34 5.33 -9.30
CA PRO A 70 7.58 3.90 -9.58
C PRO A 70 7.57 3.03 -8.32
N THR A 71 7.83 3.60 -7.14
CA THR A 71 7.76 2.92 -5.84
C THR A 71 6.41 3.11 -5.15
N GLY A 72 5.49 3.88 -5.73
CA GLY A 72 4.13 4.05 -5.25
C GLY A 72 3.34 2.74 -5.33
N PHE A 73 2.32 2.58 -4.50
CA PHE A 73 1.64 1.28 -4.33
C PHE A 73 1.05 0.72 -5.63
N SER A 74 0.51 1.59 -6.50
CA SER A 74 -0.06 1.21 -7.79
C SER A 74 0.94 0.46 -8.67
N LEU A 75 2.13 1.01 -8.88
CA LEU A 75 3.16 0.40 -9.74
C LEU A 75 4.07 -0.55 -8.96
N GLY A 76 4.55 -0.15 -7.79
CA GLY A 76 5.56 -0.85 -7.00
C GLY A 76 5.03 -2.08 -6.24
N ALA A 77 3.71 -2.25 -6.15
CA ALA A 77 3.12 -3.44 -5.55
C ALA A 77 2.01 -4.02 -6.43
N SER A 78 0.92 -3.27 -6.64
CA SER A 78 -0.29 -3.81 -7.26
C SER A 78 -0.07 -4.30 -8.69
N LEU A 79 0.58 -3.51 -9.54
CA LEU A 79 0.93 -3.91 -10.92
C LEU A 79 1.85 -5.12 -10.95
N ILE A 80 2.91 -5.12 -10.12
CA ILE A 80 3.91 -6.19 -10.06
C ILE A 80 3.24 -7.51 -9.71
N TYR A 81 2.49 -7.57 -8.60
CA TYR A 81 1.86 -8.80 -8.16
C TYR A 81 0.72 -9.23 -9.07
N CYS A 82 -0.03 -8.28 -9.64
CA CYS A 82 -1.04 -8.59 -10.65
C CYS A 82 -0.42 -9.31 -11.85
N LYS A 83 0.65 -8.75 -12.45
CA LYS A 83 1.33 -9.36 -13.60
C LYS A 83 1.98 -10.70 -13.24
N ARG A 84 2.64 -10.80 -12.07
CA ARG A 84 3.20 -12.07 -11.61
C ARG A 84 2.14 -13.17 -11.56
N SER A 85 0.95 -12.88 -11.01
CA SER A 85 -0.14 -13.87 -10.94
C SER A 85 -0.65 -14.35 -12.31
N GLU A 86 -0.35 -13.66 -13.42
CA GLU A 86 -0.69 -14.14 -14.78
C GLU A 86 0.17 -15.31 -15.21
N GLY A 87 1.46 -15.29 -14.85
CA GLY A 87 2.43 -16.30 -15.25
C GLY A 87 2.18 -17.70 -14.68
N PHE A 88 1.35 -17.81 -13.63
CA PHE A 88 1.12 -19.08 -12.93
C PHE A 88 -0.26 -19.67 -13.18
N LYS A 89 -1.13 -18.99 -13.94
CA LYS A 89 -2.48 -19.48 -14.24
C LYS A 89 -2.46 -20.90 -14.84
N SER A 90 -1.44 -21.23 -15.64
CA SER A 90 -1.29 -22.56 -16.25
C SER A 90 -0.95 -23.69 -15.27
N HIS A 91 -0.37 -23.38 -14.11
CA HIS A 91 0.04 -24.35 -13.09
C HIS A 91 -1.04 -24.64 -12.05
N LEU A 92 -2.16 -23.93 -12.12
CA LEU A 92 -3.23 -23.99 -11.14
C LEU A 92 -4.35 -24.94 -11.59
N SER A 93 -4.95 -25.63 -10.61
CA SER A 93 -6.19 -26.37 -10.83
C SER A 93 -7.29 -25.45 -11.38
N MET A 94 -8.36 -26.04 -11.93
CA MET A 94 -9.49 -25.25 -12.43
C MET A 94 -10.13 -24.41 -11.31
N GLU A 95 -10.31 -24.99 -10.12
CA GLU A 95 -10.82 -24.29 -8.93
C GLU A 95 -9.89 -23.14 -8.54
N ALA A 96 -8.57 -23.39 -8.47
CA ALA A 96 -7.60 -22.37 -8.13
C ALA A 96 -7.63 -21.20 -9.12
N ARG A 97 -7.68 -21.48 -10.43
CA ARG A 97 -7.82 -20.44 -11.47
C ARG A 97 -9.08 -19.59 -11.27
N GLN A 98 -10.21 -20.21 -10.97
CA GLN A 98 -11.47 -19.48 -10.76
C GLN A 98 -11.38 -18.54 -9.55
N ASN A 99 -10.79 -19.02 -8.46
CA ASN A 99 -10.62 -18.22 -7.24
C ASN A 99 -9.61 -17.07 -7.44
N TYR A 100 -8.57 -17.26 -8.25
CA TYR A 100 -7.70 -16.16 -8.68
C TYR A 100 -8.43 -15.11 -9.54
N VAL A 101 -9.36 -15.54 -10.40
CA VAL A 101 -10.22 -14.62 -11.16
C VAL A 101 -11.09 -13.79 -10.21
N THR A 102 -11.72 -14.43 -9.21
CA THR A 102 -12.48 -13.76 -8.16
C THR A 102 -11.63 -12.76 -7.37
N LEU A 103 -10.43 -13.17 -6.92
CA LEU A 103 -9.49 -12.30 -6.22
C LEU A 103 -9.15 -11.07 -7.06
N ARG A 104 -8.75 -11.29 -8.31
CA ARG A 104 -8.33 -10.21 -9.21
C ARG A 104 -9.46 -9.22 -9.47
N HIS A 105 -10.67 -9.73 -9.70
CA HIS A 105 -11.85 -8.91 -9.88
C HIS A 105 -12.08 -8.02 -8.66
N CYS A 106 -12.11 -8.59 -7.44
CA CYS A 106 -12.32 -7.83 -6.21
C CYS A 106 -11.26 -6.72 -6.00
N LEU A 107 -9.98 -7.03 -6.24
CA LEU A 107 -8.89 -6.05 -6.11
C LEU A 107 -9.00 -4.92 -7.14
N LEU A 108 -9.33 -5.22 -8.40
CA LEU A 108 -9.50 -4.21 -9.44
C LEU A 108 -10.72 -3.31 -9.19
N MET A 109 -11.83 -3.86 -8.70
CA MET A 109 -13.00 -3.06 -8.27
C MET A 109 -12.64 -2.12 -7.12
N SER A 110 -11.85 -2.59 -6.15
CA SER A 110 -11.36 -1.74 -5.06
C SER A 110 -10.47 -0.60 -5.57
N ALA A 111 -9.64 -0.88 -6.57
CA ALA A 111 -8.82 0.12 -7.23
C ALA A 111 -9.64 1.10 -8.09
N GLU A 112 -10.73 0.65 -8.70
CA GLU A 112 -11.68 1.49 -9.45
C GLU A 112 -12.30 2.58 -8.56
N ILE A 113 -12.70 2.22 -7.34
CA ILE A 113 -13.24 3.17 -6.36
C ILE A 113 -12.25 4.31 -6.13
N VAL A 114 -10.94 3.99 -6.01
CA VAL A 114 -9.88 4.99 -5.86
C VAL A 114 -9.69 5.82 -7.13
N TYR A 115 -9.70 5.18 -8.31
CA TYR A 115 -9.57 5.86 -9.60
C TYR A 115 -10.68 6.90 -9.83
N LYS A 116 -11.89 6.62 -9.37
CA LYS A 116 -13.06 7.50 -9.51
C LYS A 116 -13.09 8.67 -8.51
N LEU A 117 -12.14 8.76 -7.58
CA LEU A 117 -12.05 9.89 -6.66
C LEU A 117 -11.75 11.20 -7.40
N ASN A 118 -12.23 12.30 -6.83
CA ASN A 118 -11.91 13.65 -7.31
C ASN A 118 -10.59 14.17 -6.72
N SER A 119 -10.13 13.59 -5.61
CA SER A 119 -8.91 13.97 -4.93
C SER A 119 -8.50 12.86 -3.95
N THR A 120 -7.19 12.70 -3.70
CA THR A 120 -6.66 11.69 -2.76
C THR A 120 -5.19 11.99 -2.44
N THR A 121 -4.52 11.14 -1.66
CA THR A 121 -3.06 11.18 -1.46
C THR A 121 -2.46 9.82 -1.78
N CYS A 122 -1.16 9.75 -2.06
CA CYS A 122 -0.47 8.46 -2.23
C CYS A 122 -0.59 7.54 -1.01
N ALA A 123 -0.58 8.10 0.20
CA ALA A 123 -0.81 7.33 1.42
C ALA A 123 -2.23 6.75 1.48
N ASN A 124 -3.24 7.52 1.06
CA ASN A 124 -4.62 7.03 1.00
C ASN A 124 -4.82 5.98 -0.10
N ILE A 125 -4.20 6.17 -1.28
CA ILE A 125 -4.20 5.16 -2.35
C ILE A 125 -3.60 3.85 -1.81
N ALA A 126 -2.40 3.91 -1.24
CA ALA A 126 -1.73 2.74 -0.67
C ALA A 126 -2.59 2.05 0.39
N LYS A 127 -3.15 2.83 1.32
CA LYS A 127 -4.04 2.31 2.36
C LYS A 127 -5.26 1.62 1.79
N LYS A 128 -5.98 2.24 0.85
CA LYS A 128 -7.21 1.67 0.25
C LYS A 128 -6.93 0.40 -0.52
N LEU A 129 -5.85 0.38 -1.31
CA LEU A 129 -5.46 -0.81 -2.06
C LEU A 129 -4.97 -1.93 -1.14
N TYR A 130 -4.24 -1.61 -0.08
CA TYR A 130 -3.80 -2.59 0.92
C TYR A 130 -4.97 -3.15 1.74
N ASP A 131 -5.86 -2.30 2.24
CA ASP A 131 -7.03 -2.71 3.04
C ASP A 131 -7.95 -3.65 2.27
N ALA A 132 -7.96 -3.58 0.92
CA ALA A 132 -8.76 -4.46 0.07
C ALA A 132 -8.27 -5.92 0.06
N TYR A 133 -7.00 -6.19 0.40
CA TYR A 133 -6.45 -7.55 0.33
C TYR A 133 -7.20 -8.52 1.24
N VAL A 134 -7.44 -8.15 2.50
CA VAL A 134 -8.08 -9.04 3.48
C VAL A 134 -9.48 -9.49 3.04
N PRO A 135 -10.45 -8.60 2.74
CA PRO A 135 -11.77 -9.02 2.30
C PRO A 135 -11.72 -9.77 0.96
N CYS A 136 -10.90 -9.32 0.00
CA CYS A 136 -10.81 -10.01 -1.30
C CYS A 136 -10.19 -11.42 -1.18
N PHE A 137 -9.23 -11.63 -0.29
CA PHE A 137 -8.61 -12.94 -0.04
C PHE A 137 -9.61 -13.90 0.60
N TYR A 138 -10.44 -13.39 1.51
CA TYR A 138 -11.51 -14.14 2.13
C TYR A 138 -12.58 -14.54 1.09
N GLU A 139 -13.09 -13.59 0.31
CA GLU A 139 -14.13 -13.83 -0.70
C GLU A 139 -13.67 -14.81 -1.79
N SER A 140 -12.41 -14.71 -2.20
CA SER A 140 -11.83 -15.59 -3.22
C SER A 140 -11.40 -16.96 -2.70
N ASN A 141 -11.52 -17.22 -1.39
CA ASN A 141 -11.02 -18.45 -0.76
C ASN A 141 -9.53 -18.74 -1.07
N ILE A 142 -8.73 -17.68 -1.29
CA ILE A 142 -7.33 -17.80 -1.70
C ILE A 142 -6.45 -18.35 -0.57
N CYS A 143 -6.81 -18.15 0.70
CA CYS A 143 -6.05 -18.71 1.82
C CYS A 143 -6.03 -20.24 1.77
N LYS A 144 -7.17 -20.88 1.44
CA LYS A 144 -7.28 -22.34 1.30
C LYS A 144 -6.42 -22.83 0.12
N ILE A 145 -6.59 -22.21 -1.05
CA ILE A 145 -5.84 -22.59 -2.26
C ILE A 145 -4.35 -22.35 -2.11
N GLY A 146 -3.97 -21.23 -1.51
CA GLY A 146 -2.58 -20.87 -1.24
C GLY A 146 -1.89 -21.93 -0.41
N TRP A 147 -2.58 -22.49 0.59
CA TRP A 147 -2.07 -23.61 1.38
C TRP A 147 -1.90 -24.90 0.56
N GLU A 148 -2.92 -25.24 -0.23
CA GLU A 148 -2.93 -26.45 -1.07
C GLU A 148 -1.91 -26.39 -2.23
N ASN A 149 -1.58 -25.18 -2.70
CA ASN A 149 -0.69 -24.92 -3.83
C ASN A 149 0.58 -24.17 -3.40
N ARG A 150 0.94 -24.24 -2.12
CA ARG A 150 2.01 -23.42 -1.51
C ARG A 150 3.32 -23.46 -2.27
N ASP A 151 3.66 -24.58 -2.89
CA ASP A 151 4.90 -24.75 -3.66
C ASP A 151 4.92 -23.82 -4.90
N VAL A 152 3.79 -23.71 -5.61
CA VAL A 152 3.62 -22.76 -6.72
C VAL A 152 3.68 -21.32 -6.21
N TYR A 153 3.07 -21.04 -5.05
CA TYR A 153 3.06 -19.72 -4.44
C TYR A 153 4.43 -19.26 -3.94
N HIS A 154 5.24 -20.17 -3.41
CA HIS A 154 6.62 -19.90 -3.01
C HIS A 154 7.43 -19.37 -4.19
N ASP A 155 7.27 -19.99 -5.37
CA ASP A 155 7.92 -19.55 -6.61
C ASP A 155 7.38 -18.18 -7.09
N VAL A 156 6.07 -17.94 -6.99
CA VAL A 156 5.43 -16.67 -7.39
C VAL A 156 5.95 -15.49 -6.57
N PHE A 157 6.01 -15.68 -5.26
CA PHE A 157 6.27 -14.62 -4.30
C PHE A 157 7.73 -14.57 -3.87
N ASN A 158 8.57 -15.51 -4.34
CA ASN A 158 9.97 -15.67 -3.93
C ASN A 158 10.11 -15.64 -2.40
N ILE A 159 9.19 -16.32 -1.72
CA ILE A 159 9.21 -16.47 -0.27
C ILE A 159 10.26 -17.54 -0.01
N LYS A 160 11.40 -17.18 0.58
CA LYS A 160 12.42 -18.11 1.05
C LYS A 160 12.13 -18.56 2.46
#